data_AF-A0AAV6A8B7-F1
#
_entry.id   AF-A0AAV6A8B7-F1
#
_cell.length_a   1.000
_cell.length_b   1.000
_cell.length_c   1.000
_cell.angle_alpha   90.00
_cell.angle_beta   90.00
_cell.angle_gamma   90.00
#
_symmetry.space_group_name_H-M   'P 1'
#
loop_
_entity.id
_entity.type
_entity.pdbx_description
1 polymer ?
#
loop_
_entity_poly.entity_id
_entity_poly.type
_entity_poly.pdbx_seq_one_letter_code
_entity_poly.pdbx_strand_id
1 'polypeptide(L)'
;MIRVYVDNNLLGPNAAEYRAETEALQWLEVERRAGRLEWMVSRRTANELEKAPIEREEALEAAYGAVTHPGDDHTVKHFSSVDLGAAGFVTMPMVEDVPDERIFVELSGMGLDVMDARHLTVVIHHGCDVFLTMDKKVLKCRAESAARYRTIDVMKPSDLWTRLRDMEGRDGTTR
;
A
#
# COMPACT_ATOMS: atom_id res chain seq x y z
N MET A 1 0.40 -17.52 4.03
CA MET A 1 1.23 -16.39 3.58
C MET A 1 0.44 -15.12 3.83
N ILE A 2 1.02 -14.13 4.49
CA ILE A 2 0.35 -12.87 4.83
C ILE A 2 0.71 -11.84 3.75
N ARG A 3 -0.30 -11.19 3.17
CA ARG A 3 -0.15 -10.18 2.13
C ARG A 3 -0.09 -8.80 2.78
N VAL A 4 1.06 -8.17 2.70
CA VAL A 4 1.37 -6.91 3.36
C VAL A 4 1.52 -5.82 2.30
N TYR A 5 0.60 -4.87 2.27
CA TYR A 5 0.80 -3.66 1.49
C TYR A 5 1.73 -2.72 2.26
N VAL A 6 2.83 -2.31 1.63
CA VAL A 6 3.84 -1.41 2.21
C VAL A 6 3.60 0.01 1.71
N ASP A 7 3.39 0.93 2.64
CA ASP A 7 3.27 2.35 2.33
C ASP A 7 4.61 2.95 1.87
N ASN A 8 4.55 4.05 1.12
CA ASN A 8 5.71 4.67 0.47
C ASN A 8 6.72 5.21 1.49
N ASN A 9 6.24 5.63 2.66
CA ASN A 9 7.08 6.06 3.77
C ASN A 9 7.97 4.93 4.34
N LEU A 10 7.62 3.67 4.09
CA LEU A 10 8.36 2.49 4.54
C LEU A 10 9.14 1.81 3.41
N LEU A 11 9.06 2.31 2.18
CA LEU A 11 9.74 1.70 1.04
C LEU A 11 11.22 2.12 0.94
N GLY A 12 12.10 1.11 0.82
CA GLY A 12 13.51 1.31 0.51
C GLY A 12 14.19 2.30 1.46
N PRO A 13 14.86 3.35 0.95
CA PRO A 13 15.56 4.32 1.80
C PRO A 13 14.62 5.15 2.70
N ASN A 14 13.32 5.26 2.39
CA ASN A 14 12.37 6.04 3.21
C ASN A 14 12.19 5.43 4.61
N ALA A 15 12.27 4.10 4.70
CA ALA A 15 12.23 3.38 5.96
C ALA A 15 13.36 3.79 6.93
N ALA A 16 14.49 4.31 6.43
CA ALA A 16 15.62 4.74 7.27
C ALA A 16 15.30 5.96 8.15
N GLU A 17 14.24 6.71 7.83
CA GLU A 17 13.76 7.82 8.64
C GLU A 17 13.15 7.34 9.97
N TYR A 18 12.67 6.09 10.01
CA TYR A 18 12.01 5.48 11.15
C TYR A 18 12.96 4.57 11.94
N ARG A 19 13.99 5.18 12.56
CA ARG A 19 15.02 4.44 13.32
C ARG A 19 14.47 3.49 14.40
N ALA A 20 13.35 3.86 15.03
CA ALA A 20 12.70 3.03 16.05
C ALA A 20 12.11 1.74 15.46
N GLU A 21 11.81 1.71 14.17
CA GLU A 21 11.22 0.56 13.48
C GLU A 21 12.25 -0.27 12.70
N THR A 22 13.52 0.16 12.67
CA THR A 22 14.57 -0.48 11.86
C THR A 22 14.74 -1.96 12.20
N GLU A 23 14.76 -2.31 13.49
CA GLU A 23 14.88 -3.72 13.90
C GLU A 23 13.66 -4.54 13.43
N ALA A 24 12.45 -4.01 13.60
CA ALA A 24 11.24 -4.69 13.15
C ALA A 24 11.24 -4.89 11.63
N LEU A 25 11.60 -3.87 10.85
CA LEU A 25 11.71 -3.96 9.40
C LEU A 25 12.75 -4.99 8.94
N GLN A 26 13.89 -5.10 9.63
CA GLN A 26 14.89 -6.13 9.35
C GLN A 26 14.34 -7.54 9.56
N TRP A 27 13.61 -7.76 10.66
CA TRP A 27 12.96 -9.05 10.90
C TRP A 27 11.87 -9.34 9.87
N LEU A 28 11.01 -8.37 9.53
CA LEU A 28 10.00 -8.55 8.49
C LEU A 28 10.60 -8.88 7.12
N GLU A 29 11.79 -8.36 6.79
CA GLU A 29 12.50 -8.74 5.56
C GLU A 29 13.01 -10.20 5.62
N VAL A 30 13.45 -10.68 6.78
CA VAL A 30 13.78 -12.11 6.98
C VAL A 30 12.54 -12.98 6.77
N GLU A 31 11.40 -12.58 7.35
CA GLU A 31 10.11 -13.26 7.19
C GLU A 31 9.62 -13.31 5.74
N ARG A 32 9.83 -12.21 5.00
CA ARG A 32 9.55 -12.12 3.56
C ARG A 32 10.42 -13.08 2.76
N ARG A 33 11.73 -13.11 3.02
CA ARG A 33 12.67 -14.04 2.36
C ARG A 33 12.37 -15.51 2.69
N ALA A 34 11.80 -15.77 3.86
CA ALA A 34 11.31 -17.09 4.24
C ALA A 34 9.97 -17.48 3.58
N GLY A 35 9.37 -16.59 2.78
CA GLY A 35 8.09 -16.82 2.09
C GLY A 35 6.86 -16.73 2.99
N ARG A 36 6.99 -16.21 4.21
CA ARG A 36 5.87 -16.06 5.15
C ARG A 36 5.07 -14.78 4.89
N LEU A 37 5.76 -13.75 4.40
CA LEU A 37 5.18 -12.47 3.98
C LEU A 37 5.33 -12.27 2.48
N GLU A 38 4.32 -11.66 1.88
CA GLU A 38 4.38 -11.09 0.54
C GLU A 38 4.25 -9.57 0.64
N TRP A 39 5.24 -8.82 0.16
CA TRP A 39 5.18 -7.37 0.12
C TRP A 39 4.49 -6.91 -1.17
N MET A 40 3.56 -5.99 -1.02
CA MET A 40 2.83 -5.37 -2.12
C MET A 40 2.96 -3.86 -2.10
N VAL A 41 3.12 -3.25 -3.28
CA VAL A 41 3.03 -1.80 -3.46
C VAL A 41 2.27 -1.51 -4.75
N SER A 42 1.49 -0.43 -4.80
CA SER A 42 0.77 -0.03 -6.02
C SER A 42 1.69 0.68 -7.01
N ARG A 43 1.27 0.80 -8.28
CA ARG A 43 2.00 1.59 -9.27
C ARG A 43 2.04 3.07 -8.94
N ARG A 44 1.14 3.58 -8.08
CA ARG A 44 1.24 4.96 -7.59
C ARG A 44 2.55 5.22 -6.86
N THR A 45 3.11 4.21 -6.20
CA THR A 45 4.42 4.34 -5.58
C THR A 45 5.47 4.77 -6.62
N ALA A 46 5.43 4.23 -7.84
CA ALA A 46 6.32 4.63 -8.94
C ALA A 46 6.15 6.11 -9.34
N ASN A 47 4.91 6.62 -9.41
CA ASN A 47 4.66 8.04 -9.73
C ASN A 47 5.21 9.01 -8.66
N GLU A 48 5.39 8.53 -7.43
CA GLU A 48 6.05 9.27 -6.36
C GLU A 48 7.57 9.12 -6.41
N LEU A 49 8.08 7.98 -6.93
CA LEU A 49 9.51 7.80 -7.20
C LEU A 49 10.04 8.76 -8.26
N GLU A 50 9.25 9.04 -9.30
CA GLU A 50 9.61 10.02 -10.35
C GLU A 50 9.84 11.44 -9.80
N LYS A 51 9.36 11.73 -8.58
CA LYS A 51 9.53 13.02 -7.90
C LYS A 51 10.61 12.97 -6.81
N ALA A 52 11.24 11.81 -6.59
CA ALA A 52 12.26 11.65 -5.58
C ALA A 52 13.56 12.38 -6.00
N PRO A 53 14.40 12.81 -5.04
CA PRO A 53 15.74 13.31 -5.34
C PRO A 53 16.56 12.23 -6.08
N ILE A 54 17.30 12.65 -7.11
CA ILE A 54 18.10 11.79 -7.99
C ILE A 54 19.03 10.87 -7.18
N GLU A 55 19.55 11.33 -6.04
CA GLU A 55 20.47 10.57 -5.20
C GLU A 55 19.84 9.31 -4.56
N ARG A 56 18.51 9.23 -4.52
CA ARG A 56 17.75 8.11 -3.92
C ARG A 56 16.96 7.31 -4.95
N GLU A 57 16.93 7.76 -6.21
CA GLU A 57 16.14 7.19 -7.29
C GLU A 57 16.47 5.71 -7.52
N GLU A 58 17.74 5.37 -7.77
CA GLU A 58 18.17 3.99 -8.03
C GLU A 58 17.82 3.03 -6.87
N ALA A 59 18.00 3.47 -5.63
CA ALA A 59 17.69 2.66 -4.46
C ALA A 59 16.17 2.46 -4.27
N LEU A 60 15.37 3.47 -4.63
CA LEU A 60 13.91 3.40 -4.59
C LEU A 60 13.36 2.52 -5.72
N GLU A 61 13.89 2.64 -6.94
CA GLU A 61 13.55 1.79 -8.07
C GLU A 61 13.85 0.32 -7.78
N ALA A 62 15.04 0.03 -7.22
CA ALA A 62 15.41 -1.32 -6.82
C ALA A 62 14.47 -1.88 -5.74
N ALA A 63 14.10 -1.07 -4.74
CA ALA A 63 13.15 -1.48 -3.70
C ALA A 63 11.75 -1.73 -4.27
N TYR A 64 11.30 -0.89 -5.20
CA TYR A 64 10.03 -1.02 -5.89
C TYR A 64 9.99 -2.25 -6.80
N GLY A 65 11.05 -2.54 -7.56
CA GLY A 65 11.13 -3.72 -8.42
C GLY A 65 11.22 -5.05 -7.65
N ALA A 66 11.54 -5.03 -6.35
CA ALA A 66 11.69 -6.22 -5.52
C ALA A 66 10.39 -6.70 -4.83
N VAL A 67 9.27 -5.99 -5.03
CA VAL A 67 7.98 -6.25 -4.38
C VAL A 67 6.90 -6.60 -5.41
N THR A 68 5.84 -7.27 -4.96
CA THR A 68 4.71 -7.62 -5.82
C THR A 68 3.89 -6.37 -6.16
N HIS A 69 3.52 -6.22 -7.42
CA HIS A 69 2.57 -5.19 -7.84
C HIS A 69 1.20 -5.81 -8.09
N PRO A 70 0.12 -5.29 -7.49
CA PRO A 70 -1.22 -5.69 -7.88
C PRO A 70 -1.48 -5.36 -9.36
N GLY A 71 -2.16 -6.26 -10.08
CA GLY A 71 -2.79 -5.94 -11.36
C GLY A 71 -4.12 -5.22 -11.13
N ASP A 72 -4.62 -4.45 -12.10
CA ASP A 72 -5.87 -3.66 -12.00
C ASP A 72 -5.94 -2.68 -10.82
N ASP A 73 -4.90 -1.86 -10.65
CA ASP A 73 -4.87 -0.78 -9.65
C ASP A 73 -5.48 0.54 -10.14
N HIS A 74 -6.11 0.52 -11.32
CA HIS A 74 -6.65 1.70 -11.99
C HIS A 74 -7.95 1.40 -12.73
N THR A 75 -8.79 2.43 -12.84
CA THR A 75 -10.03 2.40 -13.63
C THR A 75 -9.98 3.44 -14.73
N VAL A 76 -10.35 3.03 -15.95
CA VAL A 76 -10.61 3.97 -17.04
C VAL A 76 -12.00 4.56 -16.80
N LYS A 77 -12.06 5.86 -16.51
CA LYS A 77 -13.34 6.54 -16.24
C LYS A 77 -14.05 6.89 -17.53
N HIS A 78 -13.36 7.61 -18.40
CA HIS A 78 -13.92 8.16 -19.64
C HIS A 78 -12.81 8.29 -20.67
N PHE A 79 -13.20 8.61 -21.91
CA PHE A 79 -12.27 9.10 -22.90
C PHE A 79 -12.54 10.57 -23.13
N SER A 80 -11.47 11.38 -23.13
CA SER A 80 -11.59 12.76 -23.55
C SER A 80 -11.92 12.78 -25.05
N SER A 81 -13.04 13.40 -25.41
CA SER A 81 -13.47 13.58 -26.79
C SER A 81 -13.65 15.07 -27.10
N VAL A 82 -13.13 15.51 -28.23
CA VAL A 82 -13.43 16.82 -28.79
C VAL A 82 -14.42 16.63 -29.92
N ASP A 83 -15.66 17.09 -29.74
CA ASP A 83 -16.69 17.03 -30.77
C ASP A 83 -16.55 18.24 -31.72
N LEU A 84 -16.05 17.96 -32.92
CA LEU A 84 -15.96 18.91 -34.04
C LEU A 84 -16.69 18.33 -35.27
N GLY A 85 -17.75 17.54 -35.06
CA GLY A 85 -18.41 16.80 -36.14
C GLY A 85 -17.47 15.75 -36.76
N ALA A 86 -17.36 15.72 -38.09
CA ALA A 86 -16.51 14.76 -38.81
C ALA A 86 -15.00 14.91 -38.54
N ALA A 87 -14.57 16.05 -38.00
CA ALA A 87 -13.18 16.32 -37.59
C ALA A 87 -12.95 16.10 -36.08
N GLY A 88 -13.97 15.63 -35.35
CA GLY A 88 -13.84 15.30 -33.94
C GLY A 88 -12.90 14.11 -33.73
N PHE A 89 -12.29 14.06 -32.55
CA PHE A 89 -11.37 12.99 -32.20
C PHE A 89 -11.43 12.68 -30.71
N VAL A 90 -11.18 11.41 -30.39
CA VAL A 90 -10.98 10.93 -29.03
C VAL A 90 -9.48 10.96 -28.76
N THR A 91 -9.05 11.67 -27.72
CA THR A 91 -7.63 11.89 -27.45
C THR A 91 -7.05 10.82 -26.55
N MET A 92 -7.50 10.78 -25.29
CA MET A 92 -6.85 10.01 -24.24
C MET A 92 -7.87 9.47 -23.23
N PRO A 93 -7.70 8.23 -22.73
CA PRO A 93 -8.45 7.75 -21.60
C PRO A 93 -8.09 8.56 -20.35
N MET A 94 -9.10 8.99 -19.63
CA MET A 94 -8.96 9.48 -18.27
C MET A 94 -8.89 8.26 -17.35
N VAL A 95 -7.71 8.03 -16.79
CA VAL A 95 -7.43 6.93 -15.88
C VAL A 95 -7.36 7.48 -14.47
N GLU A 96 -8.06 6.83 -13.54
CA GLU A 96 -7.90 7.09 -12.11
C GLU A 96 -7.31 5.85 -11.45
N ASP A 97 -6.22 6.00 -10.71
CA ASP A 97 -5.66 4.91 -9.89
C ASP A 97 -6.46 4.78 -8.58
N VAL A 98 -7.74 4.44 -8.74
CA VAL A 98 -8.74 4.08 -7.74
C VAL A 98 -9.46 2.84 -8.30
N PRO A 99 -9.14 1.63 -7.81
CA PRO A 99 -9.71 0.40 -8.34
C PRO A 99 -11.17 0.18 -7.94
N ASP A 100 -11.63 0.79 -6.84
CA ASP A 100 -13.03 0.75 -6.38
C ASP A 100 -13.48 2.11 -5.83
N GLU A 101 -14.30 2.80 -6.60
CA GLU A 101 -14.83 4.14 -6.25
C GLU A 101 -15.68 4.12 -4.97
N ARG A 102 -16.43 3.04 -4.75
CA ARG A 102 -17.31 2.94 -3.58
C ARG A 102 -16.47 2.88 -2.30
N ILE A 103 -15.44 2.05 -2.31
CA ILE A 103 -14.49 1.95 -1.18
C ILE A 103 -13.79 3.30 -0.97
N PHE A 104 -13.34 3.95 -2.04
CA PHE A 104 -12.67 5.25 -1.96
C PHE A 104 -13.54 6.35 -1.37
N VAL A 105 -14.79 6.47 -1.80
CA VAL A 105 -15.75 7.44 -1.25
C VAL A 105 -16.03 7.16 0.23
N GLU A 106 -16.20 5.89 0.60
CA GLU A 106 -16.39 5.50 2.00
C GLU A 106 -15.19 5.87 2.88
N LEU A 107 -13.96 5.59 2.42
CA LEU A 107 -12.72 5.93 3.13
C LEU A 107 -12.49 7.44 3.22
N SER A 108 -12.77 8.18 2.13
CA SER A 108 -12.67 9.64 2.12
C SER A 108 -13.64 10.28 3.12
N GLY A 109 -14.81 9.65 3.32
CA GLY A 109 -15.78 10.06 4.34
C GLY A 109 -15.29 9.90 5.79
N MET A 110 -14.23 9.13 6.03
CA MET A 110 -13.63 8.94 7.37
C MET A 110 -12.63 10.05 7.74
N GLY A 111 -12.46 11.06 6.89
CA GLY A 111 -11.52 12.16 7.12
C GLY A 111 -10.05 11.81 6.82
N LEU A 112 -9.81 10.70 6.12
CA LEU A 112 -8.53 10.41 5.48
C LEU A 112 -8.30 11.42 4.35
N ASP A 113 -7.05 11.80 4.12
CA ASP A 113 -6.76 12.57 2.93
C ASP A 113 -6.88 11.69 1.67
N VAL A 114 -6.94 12.34 0.51
CA VAL A 114 -7.17 11.68 -0.77
C VAL A 114 -6.13 10.60 -1.05
N MET A 115 -4.88 10.79 -0.61
CA MET A 115 -3.80 9.85 -0.88
C MET A 115 -3.90 8.64 0.04
N ASP A 116 -4.11 8.86 1.33
CA ASP A 116 -4.33 7.79 2.31
C ASP A 116 -5.55 6.92 1.92
N ALA A 117 -6.65 7.56 1.52
CA ALA A 117 -7.85 6.86 1.08
C ALA A 117 -7.60 6.02 -0.18
N ARG A 118 -6.77 6.50 -1.12
CA ARG A 118 -6.37 5.74 -2.31
C ARG A 118 -5.55 4.50 -1.95
N HIS A 119 -4.54 4.65 -1.08
CA HIS A 119 -3.73 3.51 -0.63
C HIS A 119 -4.61 2.44 0.00
N LEU A 120 -5.45 2.82 0.95
CA LEU A 120 -6.37 1.90 1.62
C LEU A 120 -7.38 1.27 0.65
N THR A 121 -7.83 2.01 -0.37
CA THR A 121 -8.70 1.44 -1.42
C THR A 121 -8.02 0.30 -2.15
N VAL A 122 -6.75 0.49 -2.57
CA VAL A 122 -5.96 -0.56 -3.22
C VAL A 122 -5.77 -1.75 -2.27
N VAL A 123 -5.40 -1.50 -1.02
CA VAL A 123 -5.17 -2.55 -0.02
C VAL A 123 -6.42 -3.42 0.17
N ILE A 124 -7.58 -2.79 0.32
CA ILE A 124 -8.86 -3.48 0.52
C ILE A 124 -9.29 -4.20 -0.76
N HIS A 125 -9.20 -3.55 -1.91
CA HIS A 125 -9.60 -4.10 -3.21
C HIS A 125 -8.83 -5.38 -3.55
N HIS A 126 -7.52 -5.41 -3.29
CA HIS A 126 -6.71 -6.59 -3.53
C HIS A 126 -6.72 -7.61 -2.38
N GLY A 127 -7.47 -7.35 -1.30
CA GLY A 127 -7.58 -8.27 -0.17
C GLY A 127 -6.25 -8.52 0.53
N CYS A 128 -5.44 -7.48 0.72
CA CYS A 128 -4.25 -7.57 1.56
C CYS A 128 -4.67 -7.67 3.03
N ASP A 129 -3.94 -8.47 3.79
CA ASP A 129 -4.21 -8.71 5.22
C ASP A 129 -3.76 -7.52 6.08
N VAL A 130 -2.69 -6.85 5.68
CA VAL A 130 -2.05 -5.78 6.47
C VAL A 130 -1.71 -4.59 5.59
N PHE A 131 -2.01 -3.37 6.06
CA PHE A 131 -1.44 -2.14 5.57
C PHE A 131 -0.36 -1.65 6.53
N LEU A 132 0.89 -1.67 6.08
CA LEU A 132 2.05 -1.26 6.87
C LEU A 132 2.38 0.20 6.59
N THR A 133 2.27 1.05 7.61
CA THR A 133 2.51 2.50 7.48
C THR A 133 3.04 3.11 8.78
N MET A 134 3.72 4.24 8.66
CA MET A 134 4.08 5.10 9.79
C MET A 134 3.26 6.40 9.85
N ASP A 135 2.29 6.58 8.95
CA ASP A 135 1.44 7.77 8.95
C ASP A 135 0.51 7.78 10.17
N LYS A 136 0.63 8.84 10.98
CA LYS A 136 -0.12 8.98 12.23
C LYS A 136 -1.62 9.18 12.02
N LYS A 137 -2.05 9.77 10.90
CA LYS A 137 -3.47 9.93 10.57
C LYS A 137 -4.07 8.59 10.21
N VAL A 138 -3.44 7.83 9.31
CA VAL A 138 -3.90 6.49 8.94
C VAL A 138 -3.94 5.58 10.18
N LEU A 139 -2.90 5.60 11.01
CA LEU A 139 -2.85 4.81 12.24
C LEU A 139 -3.94 5.18 13.24
N LYS A 140 -4.44 6.42 13.26
CA LYS A 140 -5.59 6.82 14.11
C LYS A 140 -6.90 6.22 13.60
N CYS A 141 -7.05 6.07 12.28
CA CYS A 141 -8.23 5.51 11.65
C CYS A 141 -8.26 3.97 11.70
N ARG A 142 -7.18 3.29 12.14
CA ARG A 142 -7.07 1.82 12.13
C ARG A 142 -8.27 1.07 12.72
N ALA A 143 -8.83 1.57 13.82
CA ALA A 143 -9.95 0.92 14.50
C ALA A 143 -11.25 1.03 13.67
N GLU A 144 -11.46 2.18 13.04
CA GLU A 144 -12.60 2.42 12.15
C GLU A 144 -12.45 1.62 10.85
N SER A 145 -11.25 1.60 10.26
CA SER A 145 -10.94 0.78 9.09
C SER A 145 -11.18 -0.71 9.36
N ALA A 146 -10.72 -1.25 10.49
CA ALA A 146 -10.94 -2.65 10.87
C ALA A 146 -12.41 -2.96 11.18
N ALA A 147 -13.16 -2.02 11.75
CA ALA A 147 -14.59 -2.18 12.01
C ALA A 147 -15.41 -2.24 10.70
N ARG A 148 -15.00 -1.44 9.71
CA ARG A 148 -15.68 -1.35 8.41
C ARG A 148 -15.27 -2.46 7.45
N TYR A 149 -13.98 -2.78 7.41
CA TYR A 149 -13.37 -3.71 6.48
C TYR A 149 -12.66 -4.80 7.27
N ARG A 150 -13.30 -5.98 7.36
CA ARG A 150 -12.77 -7.12 8.14
C ARG A 150 -11.47 -7.71 7.61
N THR A 151 -11.05 -7.30 6.42
CA THR A 151 -9.94 -7.89 5.69
C THR A 151 -8.61 -7.21 5.96
N ILE A 152 -8.58 -6.06 6.64
CA ILE A 152 -7.39 -5.22 6.72
C ILE A 152 -7.05 -4.81 8.15
N ASP A 153 -5.81 -5.08 8.55
CA ASP A 153 -5.20 -4.50 9.74
C ASP A 153 -4.21 -3.39 9.35
N VAL A 154 -4.41 -2.17 9.88
CA VAL A 154 -3.42 -1.09 9.72
C VAL A 154 -2.43 -1.14 10.88
N MET A 155 -1.15 -1.37 10.56
CA MET A 155 -0.10 -1.65 11.55
C MET A 155 1.18 -0.86 11.29
N LYS A 156 1.95 -0.64 12.35
CA LYS A 156 3.38 -0.29 12.23
C LYS A 156 4.22 -1.56 12.01
N PRO A 157 5.47 -1.43 11.54
CA PRO A 157 6.41 -2.56 11.45
C PRO A 157 6.54 -3.35 12.76
N SER A 158 6.75 -2.66 13.88
CA SER A 158 6.86 -3.30 15.21
C SER A 158 5.60 -4.06 15.62
N ASP A 159 4.41 -3.50 15.36
CA ASP A 159 3.13 -4.17 15.67
C ASP A 159 2.98 -5.49 14.88
N LEU A 160 3.32 -5.47 13.58
CA LEU A 160 3.29 -6.68 12.75
C LEU A 160 4.33 -7.70 13.22
N TRP A 161 5.54 -7.26 13.56
CA TRP A 161 6.57 -8.15 14.06
C TRP A 161 6.15 -8.85 15.36
N THR A 162 5.60 -8.10 16.32
CA THR A 162 5.07 -8.68 17.56
C THR A 162 3.98 -9.71 17.26
N ARG A 163 3.05 -9.41 16.34
CA ARG A 163 2.01 -10.36 15.94
C ARG A 163 2.59 -11.67 15.40
N LEU A 164 3.61 -11.61 14.55
CA LEU A 164 4.23 -12.82 13.98
C LEU A 164 4.90 -13.67 15.06
N ARG A 165 5.61 -13.05 15.99
CA ARG A 165 6.22 -13.75 17.13
C ARG A 165 5.18 -14.42 18.03
N ASP A 166 4.06 -13.75 18.26
CA ASP A 166 2.96 -14.29 19.08
C ASP A 166 2.27 -15.47 18.38
N MET A 167 2.23 -15.48 17.04
CA MET A 167 1.73 -16.62 16.27
C MET A 167 2.67 -17.83 16.39
N GLU A 168 3.99 -17.63 16.27
CA GLU A 168 4.98 -18.71 16.46
C GLU A 168 4.96 -19.27 17.89
N GLY A 169 4.76 -18.43 18.90
CA GLY A 169 4.64 -18.85 20.30
C GLY A 169 3.39 -19.67 20.62
N ARG A 170 2.31 -19.53 19.83
CA ARG A 170 1.06 -20.31 19.98
C ARG A 170 1.15 -21.69 19.36
N ASP A 171 1.92 -21.84 18.28
CA ASP A 171 2.16 -23.13 17.62
C ASP A 171 3.21 -23.99 18.36
N GLY A 172 3.93 -23.42 19.33
CA GLY A 172 4.94 -24.09 20.15
C GLY A 172 4.42 -24.93 21.33
N THR A 173 3.10 -25.10 21.48
CA THR A 173 2.52 -25.96 22.55
C THR A 173 2.16 -27.35 22.03
N THR A 174 3.11 -28.06 21.41
CA THR A 174 3.29 -29.53 21.50
C THR A 174 4.41 -29.96 20.55
N ARG A 175 5.58 -30.28 21.12
CA ARG A 175 6.27 -31.57 20.95
C ARG A 175 7.46 -31.65 21.88
#